data_AF-A0A8B9AEK9-F1
#
_entry.id   AF-A0A8B9AEK9-F1
#
_cell.length_a   1.000
_cell.length_b   1.000
_cell.length_c   1.000
_cell.angle_alpha   90.00
_cell.angle_beta   90.00
_cell.angle_gamma   90.00
#
_symmetry.space_group_name_H-M   'P 1'
#
loop_
_entity.id
_entity.type
_entity.pdbx_description
1 polymer ?
#
loop_
_entity_poly.entity_id
_entity_poly.type
_entity_poly.pdbx_seq_one_letter_code
_entity_poly.pdbx_strand_id
1 'polypeptide(L)'
;MLEGSGFQLVVIGSLALSVASSVSIVICNKALISSLGFPFATTLTSWHLMVTFCTLHAAQCLHFFEPNSVDGKTVVVFGLLNGTSIGFLNLSLGFNSIGFYQMTKLAIIPFTVLLETIFLKKKFSRSIKLSLLVLLIGVGIASITDLKLNLLGSILSLLAIATTCVGQIMTSTIQKRLKVSSTQLLYQSSPYQAAILFLTGPFVDQLLTKRSVFAYSYSLVVLGFIILSCLIAVSVNFSTFLVIGTTSPVTYQVLGHLKTCLVLSFGYILLHDPFTVRNIIGILIAIFGMALYSYSCVREAKKKSANDVLPVLQMADKENAPLLATKSLGHHQDNDGNETKKADGVPAAARTSLS
;
A
#
# COMPACT_ATOMS: atom_id res chain seq x y z
N MET A 1 20.98 -4.20 -16.05
CA MET A 1 20.18 -2.99 -16.37
C MET A 1 18.77 -3.30 -16.89
N LEU A 2 18.50 -4.46 -17.51
CA LEU A 2 17.15 -4.80 -18.00
C LEU A 2 16.10 -5.08 -16.90
N GLU A 3 16.46 -5.69 -15.77
CA GLU A 3 15.51 -5.95 -14.65
C GLU A 3 14.95 -4.67 -14.01
N GLY A 4 15.70 -3.57 -14.04
CA GLY A 4 15.24 -2.28 -13.52
C GLY A 4 14.19 -1.61 -14.41
N SER A 5 14.24 -1.83 -15.73
CA SER A 5 13.32 -1.21 -16.69
C SER A 5 11.92 -1.82 -16.60
N GLY A 6 11.84 -3.16 -16.50
CA GLY A 6 10.56 -3.87 -16.36
C GLY A 6 9.83 -3.50 -15.07
N PHE A 7 10.54 -3.41 -13.94
CA PHE A 7 9.95 -3.00 -12.66
C PHE A 7 9.42 -1.56 -12.70
N GLN A 8 10.16 -0.62 -13.29
CA GLN A 8 9.70 0.77 -13.44
C GLN A 8 8.47 0.87 -14.34
N LEU A 9 8.44 0.11 -15.44
CA LEU A 9 7.29 0.05 -16.34
C LEU A 9 6.03 -0.47 -15.63
N VAL A 10 6.16 -1.51 -14.80
CA VAL A 10 5.05 -2.04 -13.98
C VAL A 10 4.55 -1.00 -12.98
N VAL A 11 5.45 -0.26 -12.31
CA VAL A 11 5.06 0.79 -11.37
C VAL A 11 4.33 1.93 -12.08
N ILE A 12 4.87 2.43 -13.19
CA ILE A 12 4.25 3.50 -13.99
C ILE A 12 2.88 3.06 -14.54
N GLY A 13 2.81 1.86 -15.12
CA GLY A 13 1.57 1.29 -15.64
C GLY A 13 0.52 1.10 -14.54
N SER A 14 0.93 0.58 -13.37
CA SER A 14 0.02 0.42 -12.22
C SER A 14 -0.52 1.76 -11.73
N LEU A 15 0.33 2.81 -11.69
CA LEU A 15 -0.09 4.15 -11.31
C LEU A 15 -1.06 4.75 -12.33
N ALA A 16 -0.75 4.66 -13.62
CA ALA A 16 -1.60 5.16 -14.69
C ALA A 16 -2.99 4.50 -14.67
N LEU A 17 -3.03 3.17 -14.56
CA LEU A 17 -4.27 2.41 -14.39
C LEU A 17 -5.02 2.87 -13.14
N SER A 18 -4.30 3.08 -12.05
CA SER A 18 -4.92 3.48 -10.79
C SER A 18 -5.50 4.90 -10.84
N VAL A 19 -4.84 5.84 -11.52
CA VAL A 19 -5.37 7.20 -11.73
C VAL A 19 -6.59 7.15 -12.65
N ALA A 20 -6.48 6.51 -13.82
CA ALA A 20 -7.55 6.44 -14.80
C ALA A 20 -8.81 5.79 -14.22
N SER A 21 -8.68 4.62 -13.59
CA SER A 21 -9.80 3.93 -12.94
C SER A 21 -10.42 4.74 -11.79
N SER A 22 -9.60 5.44 -11.00
CA SER A 22 -10.09 6.30 -9.91
C SER A 22 -10.87 7.52 -10.42
N VAL A 23 -10.45 8.13 -11.54
CA VAL A 23 -11.20 9.24 -12.16
C VAL A 23 -12.54 8.72 -12.71
N SER A 24 -12.50 7.61 -13.46
CA SER A 24 -13.69 7.01 -14.07
C SER A 24 -14.73 6.60 -13.01
N ILE A 25 -14.30 6.00 -11.90
CA ILE A 25 -15.23 5.58 -10.84
C ILE A 25 -15.85 6.78 -10.12
N VAL A 26 -15.10 7.88 -9.92
CA VAL A 26 -15.64 9.10 -9.29
C VAL A 26 -16.71 9.72 -10.18
N ILE A 27 -16.48 9.81 -11.49
CA ILE A 27 -17.46 10.34 -12.44
C ILE A 27 -18.70 9.44 -12.49
N CYS A 28 -18.51 8.12 -12.61
CA CYS A 28 -19.61 7.17 -12.67
C CYS A 28 -20.46 7.17 -11.39
N ASN A 29 -19.81 7.16 -10.22
CA ASN A 29 -20.51 7.21 -8.93
C ASN A 29 -21.22 8.55 -8.72
N LYS A 30 -20.62 9.68 -9.15
CA LYS A 30 -21.27 10.99 -9.10
C LYS A 30 -22.53 11.01 -9.97
N ALA A 31 -22.47 10.49 -11.20
CA ALA A 31 -23.64 10.38 -12.06
C ALA A 31 -24.74 9.50 -11.42
N LEU A 32 -24.34 8.37 -10.82
CA LEU A 32 -25.26 7.45 -10.16
C LEU A 32 -25.95 8.09 -8.94
N ILE A 33 -25.21 8.82 -8.10
CA ILE A 33 -25.74 9.45 -6.89
C ILE A 33 -26.53 10.72 -7.20
N SER A 34 -25.98 11.61 -8.03
CA SER A 34 -26.54 12.95 -8.26
C SER A 34 -27.60 12.99 -9.38
N SER A 35 -27.41 12.25 -10.47
CA SER A 35 -28.33 12.30 -11.62
C SER A 35 -29.38 11.20 -11.58
N LEU A 36 -28.99 9.99 -11.14
CA LEU A 36 -29.87 8.82 -11.12
C LEU A 36 -30.50 8.53 -9.76
N GLY A 37 -30.14 9.30 -8.72
CA GLY A 37 -30.82 9.28 -7.43
C GLY A 37 -30.59 8.01 -6.59
N PHE A 38 -29.46 7.33 -6.77
CA PHE A 38 -29.06 6.16 -5.98
C PHE A 38 -28.02 6.55 -4.90
N PRO A 39 -28.43 6.92 -3.68
CA PRO A 39 -27.55 7.51 -2.66
C PRO A 39 -26.86 6.45 -1.76
N PHE A 40 -26.77 5.19 -2.19
CA PHE A 40 -26.33 4.07 -1.34
C PHE A 40 -24.86 3.71 -1.59
N ALA A 41 -23.95 4.61 -1.18
CA ALA A 41 -22.53 4.50 -1.49
C ALA A 41 -21.83 3.30 -0.82
N THR A 42 -22.22 2.96 0.41
CA THR A 42 -21.57 1.87 1.16
C THR A 42 -21.97 0.51 0.61
N THR A 43 -23.25 0.35 0.29
CA THR A 43 -23.77 -0.86 -0.36
C THR A 43 -23.21 -1.02 -1.76
N LEU A 44 -23.07 0.08 -2.52
CA LEU A 44 -22.40 0.06 -3.82
C LEU A 44 -20.95 -0.44 -3.69
N THR A 45 -20.25 -0.02 -2.64
CA THR A 45 -18.88 -0.48 -2.36
C THR A 45 -18.82 -1.98 -2.03
N SER A 46 -19.84 -2.53 -1.36
CA SER A 46 -19.97 -3.98 -1.17
C SER A 46 -20.07 -4.71 -2.52
N TRP A 47 -20.91 -4.22 -3.42
CA TRP A 47 -21.07 -4.81 -4.76
C TRP A 47 -19.80 -4.72 -5.59
N HIS A 48 -19.06 -3.60 -5.51
CA HIS A 48 -17.76 -3.45 -6.14
C HIS A 48 -16.79 -4.57 -5.73
N LEU A 49 -16.71 -4.86 -4.43
CA LEU A 49 -15.84 -5.91 -3.90
C LEU A 49 -16.34 -7.31 -4.26
N MET A 50 -17.67 -7.52 -4.27
CA MET A 50 -18.28 -8.78 -4.70
C MET A 50 -17.97 -9.08 -6.18
N VAL A 51 -18.18 -8.11 -7.07
CA VAL A 51 -17.86 -8.25 -8.49
C VAL A 51 -16.37 -8.44 -8.70
N THR A 52 -15.54 -7.74 -7.92
CA THR A 52 -14.08 -7.96 -7.92
C THR A 52 -13.73 -9.41 -7.59
N PHE A 53 -14.34 -9.98 -6.54
CA PHE A 53 -14.16 -11.39 -6.20
C PHE A 53 -14.61 -12.31 -7.34
N CYS A 54 -15.81 -12.11 -7.90
CA CYS A 54 -16.34 -12.93 -8.99
C CYS A 54 -15.45 -12.87 -10.24
N THR A 55 -14.97 -11.68 -10.63
CA THR A 55 -14.07 -11.52 -11.78
C THR A 55 -12.72 -12.20 -11.54
N LEU A 56 -12.15 -12.08 -10.34
CA LEU A 56 -10.91 -12.75 -10.00
C LEU A 56 -11.07 -14.27 -9.88
N HIS A 57 -12.22 -14.74 -9.39
CA HIS A 57 -12.57 -16.16 -9.37
C HIS A 57 -12.63 -16.73 -10.79
N ALA A 58 -13.33 -16.04 -11.70
CA ALA A 58 -13.37 -16.42 -13.12
C ALA A 58 -11.97 -16.43 -13.75
N ALA A 59 -11.14 -15.42 -13.47
CA ALA A 59 -9.75 -15.37 -13.93
C ALA A 59 -8.89 -16.53 -13.36
N GLN A 60 -9.14 -16.95 -12.12
CA GLN A 60 -8.48 -18.12 -11.53
C GLN A 60 -8.90 -19.41 -12.23
N CYS A 61 -10.21 -19.59 -12.50
CA CYS A 61 -10.72 -20.75 -13.24
C CYS A 61 -10.13 -20.84 -14.66
N LEU A 62 -9.80 -19.68 -15.25
CA LEU A 62 -9.11 -19.58 -16.54
C LEU A 62 -7.57 -19.69 -16.42
N HIS A 63 -7.05 -20.06 -15.25
CA HIS A 63 -5.62 -20.24 -14.97
C HIS A 63 -4.72 -19.00 -15.22
N PHE A 64 -5.26 -17.78 -15.07
CA PHE A 64 -4.45 -16.55 -15.19
C PHE A 64 -3.44 -16.35 -14.05
N PHE A 65 -3.61 -17.03 -12.91
CA PHE A 65 -2.66 -16.98 -11.78
C PHE A 65 -2.80 -18.23 -10.89
N GLU A 66 -1.68 -18.65 -10.28
CA GLU A 66 -1.67 -19.79 -9.36
C GLU A 66 -2.05 -19.37 -7.93
N PRO A 67 -2.93 -20.13 -7.25
CA PRO A 67 -3.27 -19.88 -5.86
C PRO A 67 -2.15 -20.33 -4.91
N ASN A 68 -1.38 -19.39 -4.37
CA ASN A 68 -0.53 -19.68 -3.21
C ASN A 68 -1.36 -19.71 -1.92
N SER A 69 -1.10 -20.66 -1.02
CA SER A 69 -1.81 -20.71 0.26
C SER A 69 -1.28 -19.62 1.20
N VAL A 70 -2.15 -18.70 1.57
CA VAL A 70 -1.97 -17.86 2.75
C VAL A 70 -2.78 -18.51 3.87
N ASP A 71 -2.26 -18.45 5.10
CA ASP A 71 -2.99 -18.92 6.28
C ASP A 71 -4.41 -18.33 6.32
N GLY A 72 -5.42 -19.20 6.36
CA GLY A 72 -6.82 -18.81 6.22
C GLY A 72 -7.28 -17.87 7.33
N LYS A 73 -6.80 -18.05 8.56
CA LYS A 73 -7.11 -17.15 9.68
C LYS A 73 -6.57 -15.75 9.43
N THR A 74 -5.33 -15.66 8.96
CA THR A 74 -4.69 -14.38 8.60
C THR A 74 -5.48 -13.67 7.51
N VAL A 75 -5.92 -14.38 6.46
CA VAL A 75 -6.73 -13.79 5.37
C VAL A 75 -8.08 -13.28 5.86
N VAL A 76 -8.77 -14.04 6.72
CA VAL A 76 -10.07 -13.63 7.28
C VAL A 76 -9.92 -12.34 8.09
N VAL A 77 -8.97 -12.31 9.03
CA VAL A 77 -8.74 -11.12 9.88
C VAL A 77 -8.33 -9.92 9.01
N PHE A 78 -7.44 -10.13 8.05
CA PHE A 78 -7.01 -9.10 7.11
C PHE A 78 -8.16 -8.55 6.25
N GLY A 79 -9.01 -9.44 5.72
CA GLY A 79 -10.15 -9.07 4.90
C GLY A 79 -11.22 -8.32 5.70
N LEU A 80 -11.55 -8.80 6.90
CA LEU A 80 -12.49 -8.11 7.81
C LEU A 80 -11.97 -6.74 8.22
N LEU A 81 -10.68 -6.61 8.54
CA LEU A 81 -10.06 -5.34 8.90
C LEU A 81 -10.14 -4.33 7.75
N ASN A 82 -9.75 -4.73 6.53
CA ASN A 82 -9.80 -3.83 5.36
C ASN A 82 -11.24 -3.45 5.02
N GLY A 83 -12.18 -4.40 5.06
CA GLY A 83 -13.60 -4.12 4.81
C GLY A 83 -14.18 -3.14 5.83
N THR A 84 -13.90 -3.36 7.12
CA THR A 84 -14.31 -2.44 8.20
C THR A 84 -13.70 -1.04 7.99
N SER A 85 -12.44 -0.98 7.57
CA SER A 85 -11.77 0.29 7.30
C SER A 85 -12.43 1.09 6.17
N ILE A 86 -12.84 0.42 5.09
CA ILE A 86 -13.58 1.03 3.99
C ILE A 86 -14.94 1.54 4.51
N GLY A 87 -15.64 0.74 5.32
CA GLY A 87 -16.88 1.13 5.97
C GLY A 87 -16.75 2.39 6.82
N PHE A 88 -15.74 2.46 7.70
CA PHE A 88 -15.50 3.66 8.52
C PHE A 88 -15.14 4.89 7.69
N LEU A 89 -14.35 4.74 6.62
CA LEU A 89 -14.05 5.85 5.71
C LEU A 89 -15.32 6.37 5.02
N ASN A 90 -16.18 5.48 4.54
CA ASN A 90 -17.45 5.87 3.90
C ASN A 90 -18.40 6.55 4.90
N LEU A 91 -18.49 6.03 6.13
CA LEU A 91 -19.30 6.60 7.18
C LEU A 91 -18.78 7.99 7.62
N SER A 92 -17.46 8.16 7.71
CA SER A 92 -16.81 9.44 7.95
C SER A 92 -17.12 10.46 6.85
N LEU A 93 -17.19 10.04 5.58
CA LEU A 93 -17.57 10.92 4.47
C LEU A 93 -19.05 11.31 4.52
N GLY A 94 -19.91 10.39 4.99
CA GLY A 94 -21.34 10.65 5.14
C GLY A 94 -21.69 11.61 6.29
N PHE A 95 -20.96 11.54 7.42
CA PHE A 95 -21.24 12.36 8.60
C PHE A 95 -20.46 13.67 8.69
N ASN A 96 -19.33 13.80 8.02
CA ASN A 96 -18.48 15.00 8.07
C ASN A 96 -18.44 15.72 6.72
N SER A 97 -17.94 16.96 6.71
CA SER A 97 -17.69 17.65 5.43
C SER A 97 -16.61 16.97 4.61
N ILE A 98 -16.66 17.20 3.29
CA ILE A 98 -15.64 16.72 2.34
C ILE A 98 -14.24 17.22 2.76
N GLY A 99 -14.13 18.46 3.25
CA GLY A 99 -12.88 19.02 3.78
C GLY A 99 -12.36 18.22 4.97
N PHE A 100 -13.21 17.89 5.95
CA PHE A 100 -12.79 17.07 7.09
C PHE A 100 -12.40 15.64 6.70
N TYR A 101 -13.11 15.04 5.74
CA TYR A 101 -12.73 13.74 5.18
C TYR A 101 -11.35 13.78 4.49
N GLN A 102 -11.05 14.86 3.76
CA GLN A 102 -9.73 15.06 3.15
C GLN A 102 -8.64 15.20 4.23
N MET A 103 -8.90 15.96 5.30
CA MET A 103 -7.99 16.06 6.46
C MET A 103 -7.80 14.72 7.17
N THR A 104 -8.85 13.91 7.28
CA THR A 104 -8.79 12.54 7.82
C THR A 104 -7.87 11.67 6.96
N LYS A 105 -8.04 11.68 5.64
CA LYS A 105 -7.15 10.96 4.72
C LYS A 105 -5.71 11.45 4.79
N LEU A 106 -5.53 12.75 4.96
CA LEU A 106 -4.22 13.37 5.09
C LEU A 106 -3.48 12.91 6.35
N ALA A 107 -4.21 12.77 7.46
CA ALA A 107 -3.69 12.28 8.73
C ALA A 107 -3.22 10.81 8.67
N ILE A 108 -3.68 10.02 7.69
CA ILE A 108 -3.21 8.63 7.51
C ILE A 108 -1.70 8.60 7.22
N ILE A 109 -1.12 9.58 6.51
CA ILE A 109 0.32 9.61 6.21
C ILE A 109 1.18 9.62 7.49
N PRO A 110 1.07 10.62 8.39
CA PRO A 110 1.90 10.67 9.59
C PRO A 110 1.64 9.47 10.52
N PHE A 111 0.40 8.98 10.60
CA PHE A 111 0.09 7.78 11.37
C PHE A 111 0.74 6.53 10.76
N THR A 112 0.69 6.34 9.43
CA THR A 112 1.37 5.23 8.76
C THR A 112 2.88 5.29 8.96
N VAL A 113 3.49 6.48 8.87
CA VAL A 113 4.92 6.67 9.16
C VAL A 113 5.25 6.28 10.60
N LEU A 114 4.44 6.72 11.57
CA LEU A 114 4.60 6.39 12.98
C LEU A 114 4.52 4.87 13.21
N LEU A 115 3.48 4.23 12.67
CA LEU A 115 3.28 2.77 12.80
C LEU A 115 4.40 1.97 12.11
N GLU A 116 4.83 2.35 10.90
CA GLU A 116 5.97 1.69 10.24
C GLU A 116 7.28 1.86 11.04
N THR A 117 7.48 3.00 11.71
CA THR A 117 8.65 3.20 12.58
C THR A 117 8.57 2.37 13.87
N ILE A 118 7.41 2.27 14.52
CA ILE A 118 7.24 1.52 15.77
C ILE A 118 7.24 0.00 15.51
N PHE A 119 6.39 -0.48 14.60
CA PHE A 119 6.16 -1.91 14.39
C PHE A 119 7.17 -2.55 13.45
N LEU A 120 7.57 -1.85 12.39
CA LEU A 120 8.51 -2.39 11.38
C LEU A 120 9.96 -1.89 11.59
N LYS A 121 10.21 -1.06 12.63
CA LYS A 121 11.52 -0.43 12.91
C LYS A 121 12.10 0.30 11.70
N LYS A 122 11.25 0.78 10.79
CA LYS A 122 11.64 1.45 9.55
C LYS A 122 12.10 2.88 9.85
N LYS A 123 13.31 3.23 9.41
CA LYS A 123 13.87 4.57 9.53
C LYS A 123 13.58 5.38 8.27
N PHE A 124 12.95 6.53 8.44
CA PHE A 124 12.74 7.52 7.36
C PHE A 124 13.74 8.66 7.53
N SER A 125 14.43 9.09 6.46
CA SER A 125 15.29 10.26 6.55
C SER A 125 14.52 11.55 6.81
N ARG A 126 15.27 12.55 7.30
CA ARG A 126 14.77 13.92 7.43
C ARG A 126 14.25 14.48 6.11
N SER A 127 14.87 14.13 4.98
CA SER A 127 14.45 14.56 3.64
C SER A 127 13.04 14.09 3.30
N ILE A 128 12.74 12.82 3.58
CA ILE A 128 11.38 12.27 3.38
C ILE A 128 10.38 12.95 4.31
N LYS A 129 10.70 13.07 5.60
CA LYS A 129 9.79 13.69 6.57
C LYS A 129 9.44 15.14 6.21
N LEU A 130 10.44 15.92 5.78
CA LEU A 130 10.22 17.30 5.32
C LEU A 130 9.39 17.35 4.03
N SER A 131 9.64 16.46 3.07
CA SER A 131 8.85 16.39 1.83
C SER A 131 7.39 16.04 2.10
N LEU A 132 7.15 15.09 3.02
CA LEU A 132 5.80 14.77 3.48
C LEU A 132 5.17 15.96 4.20
N LEU A 133 5.89 16.68 5.05
CA LEU A 133 5.36 17.87 5.73
C LEU A 133 4.90 18.94 4.71
N VAL A 134 5.69 19.23 3.69
CA VAL A 134 5.33 20.18 2.62
C VAL A 134 4.06 19.72 1.89
N LEU A 135 3.97 18.42 1.57
CA LEU A 135 2.77 17.83 0.98
C LEU A 135 1.54 18.00 1.88
N LEU A 136 1.68 17.69 3.18
CA LEU A 136 0.58 17.79 4.16
C LEU A 136 0.08 19.24 4.24
N ILE A 137 0.98 20.22 4.29
CA ILE A 137 0.62 21.64 4.31
C ILE A 137 -0.14 22.02 3.02
N GLY A 138 0.36 21.64 1.85
CA GLY A 138 -0.28 21.96 0.57
C GLY A 138 -1.71 21.41 0.46
N VAL A 139 -1.89 20.11 0.75
CA VAL A 139 -3.22 19.49 0.72
C VAL A 139 -4.13 20.10 1.80
N GLY A 140 -3.60 20.36 2.99
CA GLY A 140 -4.35 21.04 4.06
C GLY A 140 -4.90 22.39 3.61
N ILE A 141 -4.05 23.24 3.00
CA ILE A 141 -4.48 24.55 2.47
C ILE A 141 -5.57 24.39 1.39
N ALA A 142 -5.42 23.41 0.50
CA ALA A 142 -6.40 23.16 -0.56
C ALA A 142 -7.75 22.61 -0.03
N SER A 143 -7.73 21.92 1.12
CA SER A 143 -8.89 21.21 1.69
C SER A 143 -9.68 22.00 2.74
N ILE A 144 -9.18 23.16 3.20
CA ILE A 144 -9.92 24.01 4.14
C ILE A 144 -11.02 24.75 3.38
N THR A 145 -12.22 24.14 3.31
CA THR A 145 -13.42 24.72 2.68
C THR A 145 -14.67 24.42 3.53
N ASP A 146 -14.66 24.87 4.79
CA ASP A 146 -15.66 24.60 5.84
C ASP A 146 -15.53 23.21 6.50
N LEU A 147 -15.00 23.24 7.72
CA LEU A 147 -14.90 22.08 8.60
C LEU A 147 -16.22 21.93 9.37
N LYS A 148 -17.14 21.11 8.85
CA LYS A 148 -18.31 20.66 9.62
C LYS A 148 -17.95 19.37 10.33
N LEU A 149 -17.74 19.51 11.63
CA LEU A 149 -17.36 18.42 12.53
C LEU A 149 -18.63 17.83 13.12
N ASN A 150 -18.81 16.52 12.98
CA ASN A 150 -19.76 15.79 13.81
C ASN A 150 -18.96 14.95 14.82
N LEU A 151 -19.38 14.89 16.09
CA LEU A 151 -18.64 14.13 17.12
C LEU A 151 -18.56 12.64 16.75
N LEU A 152 -19.70 12.06 16.35
CA LEU A 152 -19.76 10.68 15.87
C LEU A 152 -18.90 10.50 14.63
N GLY A 153 -18.99 11.42 13.67
CA GLY A 153 -18.15 11.42 12.47
C GLY A 153 -16.65 11.48 12.82
N SER A 154 -16.25 12.24 13.83
CA SER A 154 -14.85 12.41 14.24
C SER A 154 -14.28 11.15 14.90
N ILE A 155 -15.07 10.48 15.75
CA ILE A 155 -14.68 9.18 16.34
C ILE A 155 -14.48 8.14 15.23
N LEU A 156 -15.42 8.09 14.27
CA LEU A 156 -15.31 7.21 13.12
C LEU A 156 -14.09 7.51 12.25
N SER A 157 -13.74 8.79 12.07
CA SER A 157 -12.52 9.17 11.35
C SER A 157 -11.25 8.70 12.05
N LEU A 158 -11.18 8.76 13.38
CA LEU A 158 -10.04 8.23 14.14
C LEU A 158 -9.91 6.70 13.98
N LEU A 159 -11.04 5.99 14.07
CA LEU A 159 -11.08 4.55 13.81
C LEU A 159 -10.68 4.24 12.38
N ALA A 160 -11.19 4.99 11.40
CA ALA A 160 -10.85 4.86 9.99
C ALA A 160 -9.35 5.05 9.74
N ILE A 161 -8.72 6.04 10.36
CA ILE A 161 -7.27 6.27 10.25
C ILE A 161 -6.53 5.05 10.79
N ALA A 162 -6.84 4.60 12.00
CA ALA A 162 -6.16 3.47 12.63
C ALA A 162 -6.30 2.18 11.80
N THR A 163 -7.52 1.82 11.41
CA THR A 163 -7.77 0.61 10.61
C THR A 163 -7.14 0.71 9.22
N THR A 164 -7.13 1.89 8.60
CA THR A 164 -6.55 2.06 7.26
C THR A 164 -5.03 1.92 7.31
N CYS A 165 -4.37 2.54 8.30
CA CYS A 165 -2.93 2.41 8.47
C CYS A 165 -2.53 0.94 8.68
N VAL A 166 -3.21 0.24 9.59
CA VAL A 166 -2.92 -1.18 9.86
C VAL A 166 -3.21 -2.04 8.63
N GLY A 167 -4.36 -1.85 7.98
CA GLY A 167 -4.74 -2.58 6.77
C GLY A 167 -3.72 -2.41 5.64
N GLN A 168 -3.26 -1.19 5.36
CA GLN A 168 -2.26 -0.92 4.34
C GLN A 168 -0.88 -1.51 4.67
N ILE A 169 -0.46 -1.41 5.94
CA ILE A 169 0.80 -2.01 6.41
C ILE A 169 0.73 -3.53 6.28
N MET A 170 -0.38 -4.15 6.68
CA MET A 170 -0.60 -5.59 6.50
C MET A 170 -0.58 -5.98 5.02
N THR A 171 -1.26 -5.22 4.15
CA THR A 171 -1.27 -5.46 2.70
C THR A 171 0.14 -5.49 2.13
N SER A 172 0.97 -4.48 2.45
CA SER A 172 2.36 -4.44 1.97
C SER A 172 3.23 -5.53 2.61
N THR A 173 3.01 -5.83 3.90
CA THR A 173 3.81 -6.82 4.64
C THR A 173 3.52 -8.24 4.17
N ILE A 174 2.25 -8.62 4.00
CA ILE A 174 1.84 -9.95 3.53
C ILE A 174 2.37 -10.18 2.12
N GLN A 175 2.20 -9.23 1.20
CA GLN A 175 2.70 -9.36 -0.18
C GLN A 175 4.23 -9.53 -0.22
N LYS A 176 4.97 -8.77 0.60
CA LYS A 176 6.45 -8.85 0.62
C LYS A 176 7.00 -10.07 1.38
N ARG A 177 6.40 -10.44 2.51
CA ARG A 177 6.88 -11.54 3.36
C ARG A 177 6.54 -12.91 2.79
N LEU A 178 5.33 -13.06 2.29
CA LEU A 178 4.86 -14.32 1.71
C LEU A 178 5.10 -14.40 0.19
N LYS A 179 5.67 -13.35 -0.42
CA LYS A 179 5.87 -13.24 -1.88
C LYS A 179 4.58 -13.51 -2.69
N VAL A 180 3.44 -13.15 -2.10
CA VAL A 180 2.11 -13.34 -2.70
C VAL A 180 1.83 -12.20 -3.67
N SER A 181 1.33 -12.55 -4.86
CA SER A 181 0.91 -11.58 -5.86
C SER A 181 -0.24 -10.70 -5.35
N SER A 182 -0.25 -9.42 -5.73
CA SER A 182 -1.29 -8.46 -5.36
C SER A 182 -2.69 -8.94 -5.75
N THR A 183 -2.82 -9.55 -6.92
CA THR A 183 -4.08 -10.14 -7.44
C THR A 183 -4.59 -11.24 -6.53
N GLN A 184 -3.68 -12.07 -6.03
CA GLN A 184 -4.03 -13.22 -5.22
C GLN A 184 -4.44 -12.82 -3.81
N LEU A 185 -3.72 -11.87 -3.20
CA LEU A 185 -4.12 -11.31 -1.90
C LEU A 185 -5.47 -10.60 -1.99
N LEU A 186 -5.71 -9.87 -3.09
CA LEU A 186 -7.01 -9.26 -3.35
C LEU A 186 -8.09 -10.33 -3.48
N TYR A 187 -7.89 -11.37 -4.30
CA TYR A 187 -8.85 -12.47 -4.44
C TYR A 187 -9.21 -13.14 -3.11
N GLN A 188 -8.20 -13.46 -2.31
CA GLN A 188 -8.39 -14.13 -1.01
C GLN A 188 -9.10 -13.24 0.03
N SER A 189 -8.86 -11.92 0.00
CA SER A 189 -9.42 -11.00 1.00
C SER A 189 -10.74 -10.36 0.58
N SER A 190 -11.01 -10.22 -0.72
CA SER A 190 -12.23 -9.61 -1.28
C SER A 190 -13.54 -10.21 -0.76
N PRO A 191 -13.72 -11.54 -0.61
CA PRO A 191 -14.99 -12.07 -0.15
C PRO A 191 -15.30 -11.65 1.30
N TYR A 192 -14.28 -11.58 2.16
CA TYR A 192 -14.44 -11.13 3.55
C TYR A 192 -14.70 -9.61 3.63
N GLN A 193 -14.02 -8.82 2.80
CA GLN A 193 -14.28 -7.39 2.67
C GLN A 193 -15.73 -7.15 2.19
N ALA A 194 -16.15 -7.87 1.14
CA ALA A 194 -17.49 -7.79 0.61
C ALA A 194 -18.53 -8.22 1.66
N ALA A 195 -18.30 -9.30 2.40
CA ALA A 195 -19.22 -9.82 3.40
C ALA A 195 -19.48 -8.83 4.54
N ILE A 196 -18.43 -8.22 5.12
CA ILE A 196 -18.63 -7.25 6.20
C ILE A 196 -19.34 -5.99 5.71
N LEU A 197 -19.02 -5.49 4.51
CA LEU A 197 -19.74 -4.36 3.92
C LEU A 197 -21.14 -4.73 3.45
N PHE A 198 -21.39 -5.97 3.04
CA PHE A 198 -22.72 -6.42 2.66
C PHE A 198 -23.63 -6.47 3.89
N LEU A 199 -23.09 -6.96 5.01
CA LEU A 199 -23.80 -7.02 6.27
C LEU A 199 -24.03 -5.63 6.87
N THR A 200 -23.04 -4.74 6.81
CA THR A 200 -23.13 -3.41 7.47
C THR A 200 -23.64 -2.30 6.55
N GLY A 201 -23.46 -2.44 5.23
CA GLY A 201 -23.72 -1.42 4.22
C GLY A 201 -25.15 -0.91 4.18
N PRO A 202 -26.17 -1.78 4.12
CA PRO A 202 -27.57 -1.35 4.13
C PRO A 202 -27.93 -0.57 5.40
N PHE A 203 -27.40 -0.95 6.57
CA PHE A 203 -27.64 -0.23 7.83
C PHE A 203 -26.95 1.14 7.83
N VAL A 204 -25.70 1.20 7.37
CA VAL A 204 -24.95 2.45 7.22
C VAL A 204 -25.68 3.40 6.27
N ASP A 205 -26.07 2.90 5.11
CA ASP A 205 -26.72 3.71 4.09
C ASP A 205 -28.13 4.15 4.54
N GLN A 206 -28.86 3.30 5.26
CA GLN A 206 -30.14 3.69 5.88
C GLN A 206 -29.94 4.74 6.96
N LEU A 207 -28.89 4.65 7.76
CA LEU A 207 -28.57 5.67 8.78
C LEU A 207 -28.23 7.02 8.14
N LEU A 208 -27.50 7.03 7.03
CA LEU A 208 -27.09 8.25 6.32
C LEU A 208 -28.21 8.86 5.47
N THR A 209 -28.99 8.03 4.76
CA THR A 209 -29.96 8.48 3.75
C THR A 209 -31.41 8.43 4.22
N LYS A 210 -31.70 7.76 5.33
CA LYS A 210 -33.05 7.40 5.80
C LYS A 210 -33.88 6.61 4.80
N ARG A 211 -33.25 6.02 3.78
CA ARG A 211 -33.87 5.18 2.76
C ARG A 211 -33.31 3.76 2.85
N SER A 212 -34.15 2.78 2.56
CA SER A 212 -33.71 1.38 2.47
C SER A 212 -33.30 1.06 1.03
N VAL A 213 -32.14 0.43 0.86
CA VAL A 213 -31.68 -0.10 -0.43
C VAL A 213 -32.69 -1.09 -1.01
N PHE A 214 -33.32 -1.90 -0.15
CA PHE A 214 -34.27 -2.94 -0.56
C PHE A 214 -35.60 -2.38 -1.07
N ALA A 215 -35.94 -1.14 -0.69
CA ALA A 215 -37.16 -0.46 -1.12
C ALA A 215 -36.94 0.42 -2.36
N TYR A 216 -35.73 0.43 -2.92
CA TYR A 216 -35.39 1.27 -4.06
C TYR A 216 -35.92 0.69 -5.37
N SER A 217 -36.55 1.53 -6.21
CA SER A 217 -37.01 1.13 -7.54
C SER A 217 -35.85 1.15 -8.54
N TYR A 218 -35.38 -0.03 -8.95
CA TYR A 218 -34.30 -0.16 -9.92
C TYR A 218 -34.82 -0.02 -11.35
N SER A 219 -34.45 1.08 -12.01
CA SER A 219 -34.59 1.24 -13.46
C SER A 219 -33.44 0.56 -14.19
N LEU A 220 -33.67 0.11 -15.43
CA LEU A 220 -32.65 -0.50 -16.29
C LEU A 220 -31.42 0.41 -16.46
N VAL A 221 -31.62 1.73 -16.55
CA VAL A 221 -30.54 2.72 -16.65
C VAL A 221 -29.68 2.73 -15.38
N VAL A 222 -30.31 2.69 -14.20
CA VAL A 222 -29.61 2.66 -12.91
C VAL A 222 -28.79 1.37 -12.80
N LEU A 223 -29.38 0.23 -13.18
CA LEU A 223 -28.70 -1.06 -13.17
C LEU A 223 -27.49 -1.06 -14.13
N GLY A 224 -27.63 -0.51 -15.32
CA GLY A 224 -26.53 -0.36 -16.29
C GLY A 224 -25.36 0.44 -15.71
N PHE A 225 -25.63 1.57 -15.06
CA PHE A 225 -24.59 2.37 -14.40
C PHE A 225 -23.99 1.68 -13.17
N ILE A 226 -24.77 0.92 -12.40
CA ILE A 226 -24.25 0.10 -11.29
C ILE A 226 -23.26 -0.94 -11.82
N ILE A 227 -23.62 -1.68 -12.87
CA ILE A 227 -22.76 -2.69 -13.49
C ILE A 227 -21.48 -2.04 -14.02
N LEU A 228 -21.60 -0.93 -14.75
CA LEU A 228 -20.46 -0.17 -15.26
C LEU A 228 -19.52 0.28 -14.12
N SER A 229 -20.09 0.84 -13.05
CA SER A 229 -19.34 1.24 -11.86
C SER A 229 -18.62 0.04 -11.22
N CYS A 230 -19.28 -1.12 -11.12
CA CYS A 230 -18.66 -2.34 -10.61
C CYS A 230 -17.49 -2.84 -11.47
N LEU A 231 -17.63 -2.79 -12.81
CA LEU A 231 -16.55 -3.18 -13.73
C LEU A 231 -15.33 -2.26 -13.58
N ILE A 232 -15.55 -0.94 -13.48
CA ILE A 232 -14.48 0.02 -13.21
C ILE A 232 -13.85 -0.26 -11.84
N ALA A 233 -14.66 -0.59 -10.83
CA ALA A 233 -14.18 -0.87 -9.48
C ALA A 233 -13.24 -2.08 -9.40
N VAL A 234 -13.42 -3.10 -10.24
CA VAL A 234 -12.44 -4.20 -10.36
C VAL A 234 -11.04 -3.65 -10.66
N SER A 235 -10.95 -2.70 -11.58
CA SER A 235 -9.67 -2.06 -11.95
C SER A 235 -9.12 -1.18 -10.83
N VAL A 236 -9.98 -0.49 -10.08
CA VAL A 236 -9.59 0.32 -8.90
C VAL A 236 -9.02 -0.57 -7.80
N ASN A 237 -9.70 -1.66 -7.46
CA ASN A 237 -9.29 -2.59 -6.41
C ASN A 237 -7.99 -3.31 -6.80
N PHE A 238 -7.92 -3.80 -8.03
CA PHE A 238 -6.71 -4.42 -8.58
C PHE A 238 -5.51 -3.48 -8.53
N SER A 239 -5.65 -2.27 -9.08
CA SER A 239 -4.56 -1.29 -9.11
C SER A 239 -4.16 -0.82 -7.70
N THR A 240 -5.11 -0.77 -6.76
CA THR A 240 -4.81 -0.43 -5.36
C THR A 240 -3.88 -1.45 -4.71
N PHE A 241 -4.22 -2.73 -4.79
CA PHE A 241 -3.38 -3.78 -4.22
C PHE A 241 -2.03 -3.88 -4.94
N LEU A 242 -2.00 -3.67 -6.26
CA LEU A 242 -0.79 -3.66 -7.08
C LEU A 242 0.16 -2.52 -6.70
N VAL A 243 -0.35 -1.29 -6.53
CA VAL A 243 0.46 -0.14 -6.13
C VAL A 243 0.98 -0.33 -4.69
N ILE A 244 0.16 -0.81 -3.75
CA ILE A 244 0.62 -1.04 -2.36
C ILE A 244 1.70 -2.13 -2.30
N GLY A 245 1.55 -3.19 -3.12
CA GLY A 245 2.48 -4.31 -3.21
C GLY A 245 3.83 -3.93 -3.79
N THR A 246 3.80 -3.24 -4.94
CA THR A 246 5.01 -2.82 -5.67
C THR A 246 5.73 -1.65 -5.00
N THR A 247 5.02 -0.82 -4.22
CA THR A 247 5.58 0.35 -3.54
C THR A 247 5.62 0.20 -2.01
N SER A 248 5.18 1.22 -1.26
CA SER A 248 5.08 1.21 0.19
C SER A 248 3.76 1.84 0.64
N PRO A 249 3.27 1.53 1.86
CA PRO A 249 2.03 2.13 2.39
C PRO A 249 2.05 3.67 2.34
N VAL A 250 3.18 4.29 2.72
CA VAL A 250 3.35 5.75 2.66
C VAL A 250 3.31 6.26 1.22
N THR A 251 4.01 5.60 0.29
CA THR A 251 3.98 5.96 -1.13
C THR A 251 2.58 5.85 -1.72
N TYR A 252 1.82 4.80 -1.36
CA TYR A 252 0.42 4.66 -1.78
C TYR A 252 -0.43 5.85 -1.32
N GLN A 253 -0.28 6.30 -0.06
CA GLN A 253 -1.00 7.48 0.43
C GLN A 253 -0.64 8.75 -0.34
N VAL A 254 0.65 8.98 -0.59
CA VAL A 254 1.12 10.10 -1.41
C VAL A 254 0.49 10.07 -2.82
N LEU A 255 0.50 8.91 -3.48
CA LEU A 255 -0.14 8.73 -4.79
C LEU A 255 -1.68 8.87 -4.72
N GLY A 256 -2.30 8.51 -3.60
CA GLY A 256 -3.71 8.74 -3.33
C GLY A 256 -4.08 10.23 -3.31
N HIS A 257 -3.23 11.06 -2.71
CA HIS A 257 -3.40 12.52 -2.76
C HIS A 257 -3.15 13.08 -4.17
N LEU A 258 -2.15 12.56 -4.90
CA LEU A 258 -1.95 12.92 -6.30
C LEU A 258 -3.21 12.66 -7.14
N LYS A 259 -3.81 11.46 -7.01
CA LYS A 259 -5.08 11.13 -7.68
C LYS A 259 -6.17 12.12 -7.34
N THR A 260 -6.30 12.46 -6.05
CA THR A 260 -7.32 13.41 -5.58
C THR A 260 -7.10 14.79 -6.21
N CYS A 261 -5.85 15.29 -6.24
CA CYS A 261 -5.52 16.55 -6.90
C CYS A 261 -5.86 16.51 -8.39
N LEU A 262 -5.55 15.42 -9.11
CA LEU A 262 -5.87 15.28 -10.54
C LEU A 262 -7.39 15.26 -10.79
N VAL A 263 -8.13 14.50 -9.99
CA VAL A 263 -9.60 14.43 -10.06
C VAL A 263 -10.22 15.80 -9.79
N LEU A 264 -9.73 16.52 -8.77
CA LEU A 264 -10.20 17.86 -8.45
C LEU A 264 -9.89 18.82 -9.61
N SER A 265 -8.65 18.88 -10.08
CA SER A 265 -8.27 19.74 -11.22
C SER A 265 -9.13 19.46 -12.45
N PHE A 266 -9.37 18.19 -12.79
CA PHE A 266 -10.25 17.82 -13.90
C PHE A 266 -11.70 18.24 -13.66
N GLY A 267 -12.21 18.02 -12.44
CA GLY A 267 -13.56 18.43 -12.04
C GLY A 267 -13.77 19.94 -12.18
N TYR A 268 -12.81 20.76 -11.75
CA TYR A 268 -12.89 22.21 -11.87
C TYR A 268 -12.83 22.69 -13.33
N ILE A 269 -11.95 22.11 -14.15
CA ILE A 269 -11.85 22.44 -15.59
C ILE A 269 -13.18 22.13 -16.31
N LEU A 270 -13.83 21.04 -15.95
CA LEU A 270 -15.04 20.57 -16.64
C LEU A 270 -16.32 21.24 -16.10
N LEU A 271 -16.39 21.52 -14.80
CA LEU A 271 -17.57 22.10 -14.15
C LEU A 271 -17.57 23.63 -14.12
N HIS A 272 -16.49 24.29 -14.55
CA HIS A 272 -16.33 25.75 -14.50
C HIS A 272 -16.60 26.35 -13.10
N ASP A 273 -16.44 25.56 -12.04
CA ASP A 273 -16.56 26.03 -10.66
C ASP A 273 -15.44 27.04 -10.36
N PRO A 274 -15.72 28.16 -9.67
CA PRO A 274 -14.74 29.21 -9.46
C PRO A 274 -13.60 28.68 -8.56
N PHE A 275 -12.39 28.61 -9.14
CA PHE A 275 -11.19 28.34 -8.35
C PHE A 275 -10.99 29.45 -7.32
N THR A 276 -10.95 29.08 -6.04
CA THR A 276 -10.34 29.98 -5.06
C THR A 276 -8.82 29.94 -5.25
N VAL A 277 -8.18 31.10 -5.19
CA VAL A 277 -6.71 31.22 -5.29
C VAL A 277 -6.01 30.32 -4.26
N ARG A 278 -6.63 30.16 -3.08
CA ARG A 278 -6.18 29.24 -2.02
C ARG A 278 -6.06 27.80 -2.51
N ASN A 279 -7.07 27.28 -3.22
CA ASN A 279 -7.08 25.91 -3.70
C ASN A 279 -5.97 25.67 -4.74
N ILE A 280 -5.74 26.62 -5.64
CA ILE A 280 -4.66 26.55 -6.64
C ILE A 280 -3.29 26.50 -5.94
N ILE A 281 -3.03 27.45 -5.03
CA ILE A 281 -1.76 27.52 -4.29
C ILE A 281 -1.54 26.23 -3.49
N GLY A 282 -2.56 25.73 -2.79
CA GLY A 282 -2.47 24.48 -2.04
C GLY A 282 -2.13 23.28 -2.91
N ILE A 283 -2.78 23.13 -4.07
CA ILE A 283 -2.48 22.05 -5.03
C ILE A 283 -1.05 22.15 -5.56
N LEU A 284 -0.54 23.35 -5.89
CA LEU A 284 0.83 23.54 -6.36
C LEU A 284 1.86 23.16 -5.29
N ILE A 285 1.65 23.59 -4.04
CA ILE A 285 2.51 23.21 -2.91
C ILE A 285 2.46 21.68 -2.69
N ALA A 286 1.28 21.07 -2.78
CA ALA A 286 1.12 19.63 -2.64
C ALA A 286 1.90 18.87 -3.72
N ILE A 287 1.78 19.27 -5.00
CA ILE A 287 2.52 18.68 -6.12
C ILE A 287 4.03 18.81 -5.92
N PHE A 288 4.50 19.98 -5.48
CA PHE A 288 5.90 20.18 -5.15
C PHE A 288 6.38 19.25 -4.02
N GLY A 289 5.61 19.12 -2.93
CA GLY A 289 5.91 18.18 -1.84
C GLY A 289 5.94 16.72 -2.31
N MET A 290 5.02 16.31 -3.20
CA MET A 290 5.01 14.98 -3.81
C MET A 290 6.25 14.73 -4.69
N ALA A 291 6.68 15.71 -5.48
CA ALA A 291 7.89 15.62 -6.29
C ALA A 291 9.14 15.49 -5.41
N LEU A 292 9.25 16.29 -4.35
CA LEU A 292 10.33 16.20 -3.36
C LEU A 292 10.38 14.84 -2.66
N TYR A 293 9.21 14.28 -2.33
CA TYR A 293 9.10 12.96 -1.72
C TYR A 293 9.61 11.88 -2.68
N SER A 294 9.14 11.90 -3.94
CA SER A 294 9.57 10.96 -4.97
C SER A 294 11.10 11.02 -5.19
N TYR A 295 11.65 12.23 -5.33
CA TYR A 295 13.09 12.44 -5.44
C TYR A 295 13.86 11.91 -4.23
N SER A 296 13.36 12.18 -3.02
CA SER A 296 13.97 11.70 -1.77
C SER A 296 13.99 10.17 -1.69
N CYS A 297 12.89 9.50 -2.07
CA CYS A 297 12.82 8.03 -2.11
C CYS A 297 13.81 7.43 -3.12
N VAL A 298 13.90 7.98 -4.33
CA VAL A 298 14.87 7.52 -5.35
C VAL A 298 16.30 7.72 -4.86
N ARG A 299 16.60 8.87 -4.23
CA ARG A 299 17.92 9.17 -3.70
C ARG A 299 18.31 8.22 -2.55
N GLU A 300 17.37 7.88 -1.67
CA GLU A 300 17.61 6.89 -0.61
C GLU A 300 17.83 5.48 -1.15
N ALA A 301 17.04 5.07 -2.15
CA ALA A 301 17.24 3.78 -2.80
C ALA A 301 18.65 3.66 -3.41
N LYS A 302 19.13 4.71 -4.09
CA LYS A 302 20.49 4.78 -4.64
C LYS A 302 21.57 4.75 -3.56
N LYS A 303 21.38 5.45 -2.44
CA LYS A 303 22.32 5.42 -1.30
C LYS A 303 22.41 4.04 -0.67
N LYS A 304 21.29 3.34 -0.54
CA LYS A 304 21.25 1.98 0.00
C LYS A 304 21.99 0.99 -0.91
N SER A 305 21.76 1.06 -2.22
CA SER A 305 22.50 0.22 -3.18
C SER A 305 24.00 0.52 -3.23
N ALA A 306 24.42 1.78 -3.06
CA ALA A 306 25.84 2.13 -3.00
C ALA A 306 26.52 1.61 -1.73
N ASN A 307 25.84 1.70 -0.58
CA ASN A 307 26.36 1.22 0.71
C ASN A 307 26.35 -0.31 0.85
N ASP A 308 25.53 -1.04 0.08
CA ASP A 308 25.56 -2.52 0.05
C ASP A 308 26.66 -3.07 -0.88
N VAL A 309 27.28 -2.23 -1.74
CA VAL A 309 28.39 -2.62 -2.64
C VAL A 309 29.76 -2.38 -1.99
N LEU A 310 29.92 -1.32 -1.16
CA LEU A 310 31.14 -1.07 -0.39
C LEU A 310 31.58 -2.15 0.64
N PRO A 311 30.71 -2.97 1.27
CA PRO A 311 31.12 -3.97 2.25
C PRO A 311 31.86 -5.16 1.61
N VAL A 312 31.68 -5.39 0.30
CA VAL A 312 32.33 -6.49 -0.43
C VAL A 312 33.75 -6.12 -0.87
N LEU A 313 33.98 -4.87 -1.26
CA LEU A 313 35.33 -4.41 -1.66
C LEU A 313 36.31 -4.32 -0.48
N GLN A 314 35.83 -4.05 0.74
CA GLN A 314 36.69 -4.03 1.92
C GLN A 314 37.13 -5.41 2.43
N MET A 315 36.53 -6.50 1.95
CA MET A 315 37.01 -7.87 2.20
C MET A 315 38.02 -8.34 1.14
N ALA A 316 37.93 -7.83 -0.08
CA ALA A 316 38.84 -8.20 -1.18
C ALA A 316 40.24 -7.55 -1.09
N ASP A 317 40.36 -6.38 -0.45
CA ASP A 317 41.65 -5.68 -0.31
C ASP A 317 42.58 -6.25 0.79
N LYS A 318 42.11 -7.21 1.60
CA LYS A 318 42.95 -7.87 2.62
C LYS A 318 43.66 -9.14 2.12
N GLU A 319 43.34 -9.65 0.93
CA GLU A 319 43.92 -10.90 0.42
C GLU A 319 45.04 -10.67 -0.62
N ASN A 320 45.25 -9.44 -1.11
CA ASN A 320 46.23 -9.13 -2.16
C ASN A 320 47.34 -8.15 -1.72
N ALA A 321 47.90 -8.32 -0.52
CA ALA A 321 49.18 -7.67 -0.18
C ALA A 321 50.35 -8.59 -0.64
N PRO A 322 51.25 -8.14 -1.53
CA PRO A 322 52.37 -8.96 -1.98
C PRO A 322 53.45 -9.05 -0.89
N LEU A 323 53.70 -10.27 -0.38
CA LEU A 323 54.88 -10.59 0.42
C LEU A 323 56.11 -10.69 -0.49
N LEU A 324 56.85 -9.60 -0.64
CA LEU A 324 58.22 -9.60 -1.18
C LEU A 324 59.11 -8.67 -0.36
N ALA A 325 59.90 -9.27 0.53
CA ALA A 325 61.15 -8.69 1.00
C ALA A 325 62.18 -9.82 1.16
N THR A 326 62.90 -10.06 0.06
CA THR A 326 64.11 -10.86 -0.04
C THR A 326 65.19 -10.32 0.89
N LYS A 327 65.80 -11.16 1.71
CA LYS A 327 67.17 -10.95 2.20
C LYS A 327 67.93 -12.27 2.14
N SER A 328 68.90 -12.30 1.23
CA SER A 328 69.88 -13.37 1.05
C SER A 328 71.10 -13.14 1.95
N LEU A 329 71.74 -14.25 2.35
CA LEU A 329 73.15 -14.50 2.71
C LEU A 329 73.39 -15.06 4.13
N GLY A 330 73.92 -16.30 4.18
CA GLY A 330 74.55 -16.88 5.37
C GLY A 330 74.67 -18.42 5.35
N HIS A 331 75.84 -18.89 4.94
CA HIS A 331 76.37 -20.27 4.80
C HIS A 331 76.27 -21.26 6.01
N HIS A 332 76.41 -22.56 5.67
CA HIS A 332 76.90 -23.72 6.47
C HIS A 332 76.01 -24.27 7.63
N GLN A 333 75.94 -25.55 8.00
CA GLN A 333 76.33 -26.89 7.48
C GLN A 333 75.98 -27.90 8.63
N ASP A 334 75.67 -29.17 8.29
CA ASP A 334 75.64 -30.39 9.14
C ASP A 334 74.59 -30.48 10.28
N ASN A 335 74.09 -31.63 10.77
CA ASN A 335 74.06 -33.06 10.41
C ASN A 335 73.16 -33.76 11.48
N ASP A 336 72.66 -34.96 11.15
CA ASP A 336 72.26 -36.10 12.02
C ASP A 336 71.00 -36.15 12.91
N GLY A 337 70.42 -37.38 12.90
CA GLY A 337 69.82 -38.06 14.08
C GLY A 337 68.28 -38.08 14.14
N ASN A 338 67.58 -39.06 13.54
CA ASN A 338 67.21 -40.36 14.13
C ASN A 338 66.18 -40.28 15.29
N GLU A 339 64.96 -40.78 15.09
CA GLU A 339 64.43 -42.00 15.75
C GLU A 339 62.92 -42.20 15.59
N THR A 340 62.56 -43.48 15.56
CA THR A 340 61.26 -44.09 15.29
C THR A 340 60.63 -44.59 16.60
N LYS A 341 59.29 -44.55 16.74
CA LYS A 341 58.38 -45.59 17.32
C LYS A 341 57.03 -44.95 17.71
N LYS A 342 55.87 -45.29 17.13
CA LYS A 342 55.04 -46.52 17.06
C LYS A 342 54.09 -46.70 18.27
N ALA A 343 52.80 -46.93 17.96
CA ALA A 343 51.78 -47.70 18.70
C ALA A 343 51.26 -47.09 20.02
N ASP A 344 50.02 -47.22 20.48
CA ASP A 344 48.80 -47.94 20.08
C ASP A 344 47.63 -47.41 20.96
N GLY A 345 46.38 -47.67 20.58
CA GLY A 345 45.32 -47.93 21.58
C GLY A 345 43.99 -47.16 21.48
N VAL A 346 43.04 -47.72 20.73
CA VAL A 346 41.57 -47.60 20.89
C VAL A 346 41.13 -48.96 21.48
N PRO A 347 40.16 -49.08 22.43
CA PRO A 347 38.73 -49.00 22.09
C PRO A 347 37.66 -48.64 23.18
N ALA A 348 36.56 -48.10 22.66
CA ALA A 348 35.13 -48.44 22.88
C ALA A 348 34.43 -48.43 24.28
N ALA A 349 33.32 -47.66 24.29
CA ALA A 349 31.93 -48.03 24.67
C ALA A 349 31.46 -48.13 26.14
N ALA A 350 30.41 -47.33 26.46
CA ALA A 350 29.16 -47.67 27.19
C ALA A 350 28.31 -46.36 27.32
N ARG A 351 27.16 -46.13 26.66
CA ARG A 351 25.78 -46.62 26.85
C ARG A 351 25.28 -46.69 28.31
N THR A 352 24.35 -45.78 28.66
CA THR A 352 23.01 -45.91 29.32
C THR A 352 22.67 -44.60 30.06
N SER A 353 21.44 -44.21 30.40
CA SER A 353 20.10 -44.22 29.81
C SER A 353 19.14 -43.71 30.91
N LEU A 354 18.10 -42.96 30.51
CA LEU A 354 16.81 -42.76 31.23
C LEU A 354 16.87 -41.92 32.53
N SER A 355 15.91 -41.05 32.81
CA SER A 355 14.48 -41.02 32.45
C SER A 355 13.96 -39.61 32.16
#